data_AF-A0A920GX60-F1
#
_entry.id   AF-A0A920GX60-F1
#
_cell.length_a   1.000
_cell.length_b   1.000
_cell.length_c   1.000
_cell.angle_alpha   90.00
_cell.angle_beta   90.00
_cell.angle_gamma   90.00
#
_symmetry.space_group_name_H-M   'P 1'
#
loop_
_entity.id
_entity.type
_entity.pdbx_description
1 polymer ?
#
loop_
_entity_poly.entity_id
_entity_poly.type
_entity_poly.pdbx_seq_one_letter_code
_entity_poly.pdbx_strand_id
1 'polypeptide(L)' 'MLLREIFQKISKTAAAYLVGGIAIIQLAPVFFNTFPPEEFLGLTEETIMQSLFVLVALGFPIALCIAYFYGTSKI' A
#
# COMPACT_ATOMS: atom_id res chain seq x y z
N MET A 1 29.15 -3.08 6.94
CA MET A 1 28.50 -1.75 6.84
C MET A 1 27.28 -1.78 5.92
N LEU A 2 27.37 -2.36 4.72
CA LEU A 2 26.28 -2.43 3.72
C LEU A 2 24.99 -3.16 4.15
N LEU A 3 25.07 -4.29 4.87
CA LEU A 3 23.87 -5.08 5.24
C LEU A 3 22.92 -4.30 6.18
N ARG A 4 23.48 -3.54 7.11
CA ARG A 4 22.73 -2.73 8.07
C ARG A 4 21.95 -1.60 7.37
N GLU A 5 22.55 -1.01 6.35
CA GLU A 5 21.92 0.06 5.56
C GLU A 5 20.78 -0.48 4.69
N ILE A 6 20.97 -1.65 4.07
CA ILE A 6 19.92 -2.34 3.31
C ILE A 6 18.75 -2.69 4.23
N PHE A 7 19.02 -3.30 5.39
CA PHE A 7 17.98 -3.66 6.35
C PHE A 7 17.23 -2.42 6.88
N GLN A 8 17.94 -1.33 7.19
CA GLN A 8 17.32 -0.07 7.60
C GLN A 8 16.44 0.54 6.52
N LYS A 9 16.84 0.50 5.24
CA LYS A 9 16.02 1.00 4.13
C LYS A 9 14.76 0.16 3.94
N ILE A 10 14.90 -1.16 3.87
CA ILE A 10 13.76 -2.07 3.73
C ILE A 10 12.79 -1.90 4.90
N SER A 11 13.29 -1.81 6.13
CA SER A 11 12.47 -1.60 7.32
C SER A 11 11.71 -0.27 7.29
N LYS A 12 12.34 0.83 6.83
CA LYS A 12 11.67 2.12 6.65
C LYS A 12 10.59 2.05 5.56
N THR A 13 10.87 1.41 4.43
CA THR A 13 9.88 1.23 3.38
C THR A 13 8.72 0.33 3.84
N ALA A 14 9.01 -0.74 4.56
CA ALA A 14 8.00 -1.62 5.15
C ALA A 14 7.07 -0.84 6.08
N ALA A 15 7.63 -0.05 6.99
CA ALA A 15 6.86 0.77 7.92
C ALA A 15 6.01 1.82 7.18
N ALA A 16 6.60 2.55 6.22
CA ALA A 16 5.88 3.54 5.43
C ALA A 16 4.74 2.92 4.62
N TYR A 17 4.98 1.75 4.01
CA TYR A 17 3.95 1.03 3.25
C TYR A 17 2.83 0.55 4.17
N LEU A 18 3.15 -0.01 5.34
CA LEU A 18 2.12 -0.45 6.29
C LEU A 18 1.25 0.71 6.76
N VAL A 19 1.86 1.83 7.17
CA VAL A 19 1.13 3.03 7.60
C VAL A 19 0.27 3.57 6.45
N GLY A 20 0.84 3.69 5.25
CA GLY A 20 0.11 4.17 4.07
C GLY A 20 -1.03 3.24 3.66
N GLY A 21 -0.78 1.93 3.64
CA GLY A 21 -1.78 0.91 3.30
C GLY A 21 -2.94 0.89 4.29
N ILE A 22 -2.64 0.93 5.60
CA ILE A 22 -3.68 1.03 6.65
C ILE A 22 -4.47 2.33 6.50
N ALA A 23 -3.81 3.45 6.25
CA ALA A 23 -4.48 4.73 6.05
C ALA A 23 -5.42 4.69 4.83
N ILE A 24 -4.98 4.13 3.71
CA ILE A 24 -5.82 3.97 2.50
C ILE A 24 -7.04 3.09 2.80
N ILE A 25 -6.83 1.94 3.45
CA ILE A 25 -7.92 1.03 3.82
C ILE A 25 -8.95 1.71 4.74
N GLN A 26 -8.50 2.51 5.70
CA GLN A 26 -9.41 3.20 6.62
C GLN A 26 -10.11 4.41 5.99
N LEU A 27 -9.46 5.09 5.04
CA LEU A 27 -10.06 6.22 4.34
C LEU A 27 -11.05 5.80 3.26
N ALA A 28 -10.86 4.62 2.65
CA ALA A 28 -11.75 4.10 1.61
C ALA A 28 -13.24 4.10 2.01
N PRO A 29 -13.67 3.53 3.17
CA PRO A 29 -15.08 3.57 3.56
C PRO A 29 -15.56 4.99 3.90
N VAL A 30 -14.70 5.85 4.46
CA VAL A 30 -15.04 7.27 4.71
C VAL A 30 -15.30 8.00 3.38
N PHE A 31 -14.52 7.69 2.36
CA PHE A 31 -14.69 8.20 1.01
C PHE A 31 -15.98 7.67 0.36
N PHE A 32 -16.25 6.36 0.46
CA PHE A 32 -17.45 5.74 -0.13
C PHE A 32 -18.75 6.17 0.53
N ASN A 33 -18.73 6.53 1.81
CA ASN A 33 -19.88 7.18 2.47
C ASN A 33 -20.23 8.54 1.86
N THR A 34 -19.26 9.25 1.28
CA THR A 34 -19.48 10.56 0.62
C THR A 34 -19.74 10.40 -0.86
N PHE A 35 -19.09 9.43 -1.49
CA PHE A 35 -19.15 9.13 -2.92
C PHE A 35 -19.47 7.65 -3.13
N PRO A 36 -20.77 7.29 -3.19
CA PRO A 36 -21.19 5.89 -3.25
C PRO A 36 -20.65 5.22 -4.52
N PRO A 37 -19.86 4.15 -4.38
CA PRO A 37 -19.25 3.50 -5.54
C PRO A 37 -20.28 2.84 -6.47
N GLU A 38 -21.47 2.51 -5.96
CA GLU A 38 -22.55 1.99 -6.80
C GLU A 38 -23.01 3.01 -7.84
N GLU A 39 -22.96 4.32 -7.52
CA GLU A 39 -23.38 5.39 -8.43
C GLU A 39 -22.33 5.72 -9.49
N PHE A 40 -21.03 5.56 -9.18
CA PHE A 40 -19.93 5.90 -10.08
C PHE A 40 -19.39 4.72 -10.88
N LEU A 41 -19.35 3.54 -10.26
CA LEU A 41 -18.71 2.34 -10.80
C LEU A 41 -19.68 1.17 -10.96
N GLY A 42 -20.92 1.27 -10.43
CA GLY A 42 -21.90 0.18 -10.47
C GLY A 42 -21.50 -1.05 -9.64
N LEU A 43 -20.48 -0.91 -8.79
CA LEU A 43 -19.93 -1.96 -7.94
C LEU A 43 -20.26 -1.69 -6.49
N THR A 44 -20.54 -2.75 -5.73
CA THR A 44 -20.79 -2.62 -4.29
C THR A 44 -19.53 -2.23 -3.54
N GLU A 45 -19.70 -1.44 -2.47
CA GLU A 45 -18.59 -1.09 -1.56
C GLU A 45 -17.81 -2.32 -1.09
N GLU A 46 -18.49 -3.41 -0.76
CA GLU A 46 -17.87 -4.67 -0.33
C GLU A 46 -16.89 -5.22 -1.37
N THR A 47 -17.29 -5.26 -2.65
CA THR A 47 -16.45 -5.77 -3.73
C THR A 47 -15.19 -4.91 -3.90
N ILE A 48 -15.34 -3.59 -3.82
CA ILE A 48 -14.21 -2.67 -3.95
C ILE A 48 -13.26 -2.79 -2.76
N MET A 49 -13.79 -2.87 -1.55
CA MET A 49 -12.97 -3.04 -0.34
C MET A 49 -12.17 -4.34 -0.38
N GLN A 50 -12.79 -5.46 -0.77
CA GLN A 50 -12.09 -6.73 -0.96
C GLN A 50 -10.95 -6.60 -1.97
N SER A 51 -11.20 -5.96 -3.12
CA SER A 51 -10.16 -5.72 -4.13
C SER A 51 -9.02 -4.84 -3.60
N LEU A 52 -9.35 -3.82 -2.81
CA LEU A 52 -8.39 -2.89 -2.21
C LEU A 52 -7.50 -3.60 -1.19
N PHE A 53 -8.07 -4.48 -0.37
CA PHE A 53 -7.29 -5.32 0.56
C PHE A 53 -6.29 -6.22 -0.18
N VAL A 54 -6.73 -6.89 -1.26
CA VAL A 54 -5.85 -7.73 -2.08
C VAL A 54 -4.73 -6.89 -2.71
N LEU A 55 -5.08 -5.71 -3.24
CA LEU A 55 -4.12 -4.81 -3.87
C LEU A 55 -3.07 -4.30 -2.87
N VAL A 56 -3.49 -3.91 -1.66
CA VAL A 56 -2.58 -3.49 -0.59
C VAL A 56 -1.69 -4.66 -0.15
N ALA A 57 -2.23 -5.87 -0.03
CA ALA A 57 -1.45 -7.06 0.35
C ALA A 57 -0.41 -7.43 -0.70
N LEU A 58 -0.77 -7.39 -1.99
CA LEU A 58 0.16 -7.68 -3.10
C LEU A 58 1.18 -6.57 -3.33
N GLY A 59 0.80 -5.31 -3.11
CA GLY A 59 1.73 -4.19 -3.25
C GLY A 59 2.82 -4.18 -2.18
N PHE A 60 2.62 -4.82 -1.02
CA PHE A 60 3.64 -4.90 0.04
C PHE A 60 4.92 -5.62 -0.41
N PRO A 61 4.89 -6.89 -0.87
CA PRO A 61 6.10 -7.55 -1.36
C PRO A 61 6.70 -6.82 -2.57
N ILE A 62 5.87 -6.22 -3.44
CA ILE A 62 6.34 -5.43 -4.58
C ILE A 62 7.14 -4.20 -4.10
N ALA A 63 6.61 -3.46 -3.12
CA ALA A 63 7.28 -2.30 -2.55
C ALA A 63 8.60 -2.67 -1.85
N LEU A 64 8.65 -3.83 -1.18
CA LEU A 64 9.89 -4.35 -0.59
C LEU A 64 10.91 -4.74 -1.66
N CYS A 65 10.49 -5.38 -2.76
CA CYS A 65 11.35 -5.68 -3.90
C CYS A 65 11.92 -4.39 -4.50
N ILE A 66 11.09 -3.37 -4.73
CA ILE A 66 11.54 -2.07 -5.23
C ILE A 66 12.55 -1.44 -4.27
N ALA A 67 12.28 -1.45 -2.96
CA ALA A 67 13.21 -0.92 -1.96
C ALA A 67 14.56 -1.66 -1.95
N TYR A 68 14.54 -2.97 -2.20
CA TYR A 68 15.75 -3.77 -2.29
C TYR A 68 16.58 -3.46 -3.54
N PHE A 69 15.95 -3.41 -4.73
CA PHE A 69 16.65 -3.20 -6.00
C PHE A 69 17.01 -1.74 -6.27
N TYR A 70 16.08 -0.81 -6.03
CA TYR A 70 16.27 0.62 -6.30
C TYR A 70 16.84 1.40 -5.12
N GLY A 71 16.73 0.86 -3.90
CA GLY A 71 17.26 1.51 -2.70
C GLY A 71 18.79 1.60 -2.67
N THR A 72 19.53 0.85 -3.49
CA THR A 72 21.00 0.92 -3.59
C THR A 72 21.49 2.03 -4.54
N SER A 73 20.62 2.58 -5.39
CA SER A 73 20.97 3.68 -6.29
C SER A 73 20.94 5.02 -5.55
N LYS A 74 21.95 5.29 -4.73
CA LYS A 74 22.35 6.68 -4.48
C LYS A 74 23.23 7.12 -5.65
N ILE A 75 22.69 7.98 -6.51
CA ILE A 75 23.45 9.01 -7.22
C ILE A 75 23.90 10.02 -6.16
#